data_AF-A0A7C6ZZH0-F1
#
_entry.id   AF-A0A7C6ZZH0-F1
#
_cell.length_a   1.000
_cell.length_b   1.000
_cell.length_c   1.000
_cell.angle_alpha   90.00
_cell.angle_beta   90.00
_cell.angle_gamma   90.00
#
_symmetry.space_group_name_H-M   'P 1'
#
loop_
_entity.id
_entity.type
_entity.pdbx_description
1 polymer ?
#
loop_
_entity_poly.entity_id
_entity_poly.type
_entity_poly.pdbx_seq_one_letter_code
_entity_poly.pdbx_strand_id
1 'polypeptide(L)' 'MYVTLSILIISPLFVIIDLIPLYRKKEWAGFFLFGIMLVFSIVLAVIMDLRVDVPSPAEPIKRIITFIVGPVDQ' A
#
# COMPACT_ATOMS: atom_id res chain seq x y z
N MET A 1 -13.82 -8.27 -5.36
CA MET A 1 -13.37 -8.35 -6.76
C MET A 1 -13.41 -6.99 -7.48
N TYR A 2 -14.34 -6.10 -7.12
CA TYR A 2 -14.45 -4.75 -7.71
C TYR A 2 -13.24 -3.86 -7.42
N VAL A 3 -12.64 -3.98 -6.23
CA VAL A 3 -11.49 -3.16 -5.84
C VAL A 3 -10.27 -3.51 -6.68
N THR A 4 -9.95 -4.80 -6.81
CA THR A 4 -8.83 -5.24 -7.66
C THR A 4 -9.02 -4.82 -9.12
N LEU A 5 -10.23 -4.96 -9.67
CA LEU A 5 -10.54 -4.51 -11.03
C LEU A 5 -10.31 -3.00 -11.22
N SER A 6 -10.76 -2.18 -10.27
CA SER A 6 -10.55 -0.73 -10.35
C SER A 6 -9.05 -0.36 -10.32
N ILE A 7 -8.26 -1.03 -9.48
CA ILE A 7 -6.82 -0.79 -9.39
C ILE A 7 -6.12 -1.23 -10.68
N LEU A 8 -6.49 -2.36 -11.27
CA LEU A 8 -5.90 -2.84 -12.53
C LEU A 8 -6.17 -1.90 -13.72
N ILE A 9 -7.30 -1.19 -13.74
CA ILE A 9 -7.62 -0.21 -14.80
C ILE A 9 -6.83 1.08 -14.61
N ILE A 10 -6.64 1.52 -13.36
CA ILE A 10 -6.01 2.82 -13.05
C ILE A 10 -4.48 2.74 -13.03
N SER A 11 -3.90 1.63 -12.54
CA SER A 11 -2.45 1.48 -12.38
C SER A 11 -1.62 1.66 -13.67
N PRO A 12 -2.07 1.28 -14.87
CA PRO A 12 -1.37 1.60 -16.11
C PRO A 12 -1.18 3.11 -16.34
N LEU A 13 -2.13 3.95 -15.91
CA LEU A 13 -2.00 5.41 -16.02
C LEU A 13 -0.84 5.93 -15.18
N PHE A 14 -0.69 5.42 -13.95
CA PHE A 14 0.44 5.75 -13.07
C PHE A 14 1.78 5.29 -13.65
N VAL A 15 1.81 4.13 -14.31
CA VAL A 15 3.03 3.67 -15.00
C VAL A 15 3.44 4.64 -16.09
N ILE A 16 2.49 5.16 -16.87
CA ILE A 16 2.78 6.05 -18.00
C ILE A 16 3.12 7.47 -17.53
N ILE A 17 2.40 8.01 -16.55
CA ILE A 17 2.54 9.40 -16.09
C ILE A 17 3.73 9.56 -15.13
N ASP A 18 3.98 8.58 -14.27
CA ASP A 18 5.03 8.69 -13.26
C ASP A 18 6.21 7.77 -13.60
N LEU A 19 5.97 6.47 -13.66
CA LEU A 19 7.04 5.47 -13.67
C LEU A 19 7.95 5.56 -14.91
N ILE A 20 7.36 5.76 -16.10
CA ILE A 20 8.10 5.96 -17.35
C ILE A 20 8.92 7.27 -17.31
N PRO A 21 8.36 8.44 -16.97
CA PRO A 21 9.14 9.66 -16.82
C PRO A 21 10.24 9.57 -15.78
N LEU A 22 10.00 8.95 -14.63
CA LEU A 22 11.03 8.77 -13.60
C LEU A 22 12.18 7.87 -14.09
N TYR A 23 11.85 6.79 -14.80
CA TYR A 23 12.87 5.93 -15.42
C TYR A 23 13.69 6.71 -16.46
N ARG A 24 13.03 7.50 -17.31
CA ARG A 24 13.71 8.33 -18.33
C ARG A 24 14.59 9.42 -17.72
N LYS A 25 14.18 10.01 -16.60
CA LYS A 25 14.97 10.97 -15.83
C LYS A 25 16.09 10.33 -15.01
N LYS A 26 16.19 9.00 -14.99
CA LYS A 26 17.14 8.21 -14.17
C LYS A 26 16.99 8.50 -12.67
N GLU A 27 15.80 8.91 -12.23
CA GLU A 27 15.48 9.10 -10.83
C GLU A 27 15.14 7.75 -10.20
N TRP A 28 16.18 6.92 -10.01
CA TRP A 28 16.04 5.53 -9.57
C TRP A 28 15.34 5.41 -8.22
N ALA A 29 15.67 6.29 -7.26
CA ALA A 29 15.05 6.28 -5.94
C ALA A 29 13.53 6.46 -6.02
N GLY A 30 13.07 7.44 -6.82
CA GLY A 30 11.64 7.64 -7.05
C GLY A 30 11.02 6.50 -7.84
N PHE A 31 11.68 6.00 -8.89
CA PHE A 31 11.20 4.87 -9.68
C PHE A 31 10.93 3.63 -8.80
N PHE A 32 11.90 3.26 -7.95
CA PHE A 32 11.75 2.13 -7.05
C PHE A 32 10.69 2.38 -5.97
N LEU A 33 10.64 3.59 -5.39
CA LEU A 33 9.64 3.92 -4.38
C LEU A 33 8.22 3.82 -4.94
N PHE A 34 7.95 4.47 -6.06
CA PHE A 34 6.64 4.43 -6.71
C PHE A 34 6.32 3.02 -7.23
N GLY A 35 7.31 2.30 -7.76
CA GLY A 35 7.15 0.92 -8.22
C GLY A 35 6.75 -0.03 -7.09
N ILE A 36 7.42 0.06 -5.94
CA ILE A 36 7.09 -0.74 -4.75
C ILE A 36 5.70 -0.37 -4.24
N MET A 37 5.34 0.92 -4.16
CA MET A 37 4.00 1.34 -3.74
C MET A 37 2.91 0.81 -4.69
N LEU A 38 3.15 0.81 -6.00
CA LEU A 38 2.22 0.28 -6.99
C LEU A 38 1.99 -1.22 -6.79
N VAL A 39 3.06 -1.99 -6.64
CA VAL A 39 2.98 -3.44 -6.38
C VAL A 39 2.26 -3.70 -5.05
N PHE A 40 2.61 -2.96 -4.00
CA PHE A 40 2.00 -3.09 -2.68
C PHE A 40 0.49 -2.81 -2.73
N SER A 41 0.07 -1.79 -3.46
CA SER A 41 -1.35 -1.46 -3.68
C SER A 41 -2.12 -2.61 -4.33
N ILE A 42 -1.54 -3.23 -5.37
CA ILE A 42 -2.16 -4.38 -6.05
C ILE A 42 -2.28 -5.57 -5.09
N VAL A 43 -1.23 -5.86 -4.33
CA VAL A 43 -1.25 -6.95 -3.32
C VAL A 43 -2.34 -6.71 -2.28
N LEU A 44 -2.45 -5.49 -1.75
CA LEU A 44 -3.51 -5.14 -0.80
C LEU A 44 -4.91 -5.28 -1.42
N ALA A 45 -5.10 -4.86 -2.67
CA ALA A 45 -6.36 -5.03 -3.40
C ALA A 45 -6.79 -6.50 -3.45
N VAL A 46 -5.85 -7.38 -3.80
CA VAL A 46 -6.09 -8.81 -3.89
C VAL A 46 -6.44 -9.40 -2.52
N ILE A 47 -5.70 -9.03 -1.46
CA ILE A 47 -5.97 -9.48 -0.10
C ILE A 47 -7.38 -9.05 0.36
N MET A 48 -7.75 -7.80 0.12
CA MET A 48 -9.08 -7.28 0.45
C MET A 48 -10.19 -8.04 -0.30
N ASP A 49 -9.96 -8.37 -1.56
CA ASP A 49 -10.94 -9.07 -2.39
C ASP A 49 -11.08 -10.55 -2.08
N LEU A 50 -10.01 -11.20 -1.60
CA LEU A 50 -10.04 -12.59 -1.17
C LEU A 50 -10.85 -12.82 0.12
N ARG A 51 -11.42 -11.77 0.73
CA ARG A 51 -12.11 -11.81 2.03
C ARG A 51 -11.30 -12.56 3.08
N VAL A 52 -9.97 -12.49 2.99
CA VAL A 52 -9.11 -12.89 4.08
C VAL A 52 -9.51 -11.99 5.23
N ASP A 53 -9.90 -12.57 6.36
CA ASP A 53 -10.10 -11.80 7.60
C ASP A 53 -8.76 -11.16 7.94
N VAL A 54 -8.56 -9.93 7.46
CA VAL A 54 -7.40 -9.13 7.80
C VAL A 54 -7.59 -8.82 9.29
N PRO A 55 -6.78 -9.40 10.18
CA PRO A 55 -6.92 -9.14 11.59
C PRO A 55 -6.81 -7.64 11.80
N SER A 56 -7.78 -7.07 12.51
CA SER A 56 -7.82 -5.63 12.75
C SER A 56 -6.46 -5.16 13.31
N PRO A 57 -5.82 -4.17 12.68
CA PRO A 57 -4.56 -3.64 13.18
C PRO A 57 -4.75 -2.88 14.50
N ALA A 58 -5.99 -2.68 14.96
CA ALA A 58 -6.29 -2.02 16.23
C ALA A 58 -5.57 -2.68 17.42
N GLU A 59 -5.54 -4.02 17.49
CA GLU A 59 -4.91 -4.71 18.63
C GLU A 59 -3.37 -4.60 18.61
N PRO A 60 -2.68 -4.84 17.47
CA PRO A 60 -1.25 -4.53 17.33
C PRO A 60 -0.92 -3.05 17.60
N ILE A 61 -1.71 -2.12 17.06
CA ILE A 61 -1.48 -0.69 17.22
C ILE A 61 -1.66 -0.28 18.69
N LYS A 62 -2.70 -0.78 19.36
CA LYS A 62 -2.91 -0.55 20.79
C LYS A 62 -1.70 -0.99 21.60
N ARG A 63 -1.16 -2.19 21.34
CA ARG A 63 0.06 -2.66 22.01
C ARG A 63 1.28 -1.77 21.77
N ILE A 64 1.47 -1.29 20.54
CA ILE A 64 2.57 -0.38 20.20
C ILE A 64 2.42 0.95 20.93
N ILE A 65 1.21 1.53 20.93
CA ILE A 65 0.93 2.79 21.62
C ILE A 65 1.14 2.61 23.13
N THR A 66 0.62 1.54 23.73
CA THR A 66 0.83 1.23 25.15
C THR A 66 2.31 1.02 25.49
N PHE A 67 3.10 0.44 24.59
CA PHE A 67 4.54 0.27 24.78
C PHE A 67 5.32 1.59 24.73
N ILE A 68 4.91 2.53 23.86
CA ILE A 68 5.60 3.82 23.68
C ILE A 68 5.15 4.87 24.71
N VAL A 69 3.84 4.94 24.97
CA VAL A 69 3.20 6.00 25.77
C VAL A 69 2.94 5.57 27.22
N GLY A 70 2.88 4.26 27.50
CA GLY A 70 2.35 3.71 28.75
C GLY A 70 0.86 3.32 28.62
N PRO A 71 0.28 2.63 29.62
CA PRO A 71 -1.14 2.23 29.59
C PRO A 71 -2.03 3.47 29.40
N VAL A 72 -2.83 3.42 28.33
CA VAL A 72 -3.81 4.48 27.98
C VAL A 72 -5.07 4.34 28.86
N ASP A 73 -5.14 3.25 29.62
CA ASP A 73 -6.20 2.92 30.56
C ASP A 73 -5.91 3.56 31.94
N GLN A 74 -6.13 4.89 32.01
CA GLN A 74 -6.63 5.58 33.21
C GLN A 74 -7.92 6.32 32.87
#